data_AF-A4UU61-F1
#
_entry.id   AF-A4UU61-F1
#
_cell.length_a   1.000
_cell.length_b   1.000
_cell.length_c   1.000
_cell.angle_alpha   90.00
_cell.angle_beta   90.00
_cell.angle_gamma   90.00
#
_symmetry.space_group_name_H-M   'P 1'
#
loop_
_entity.id
_entity.type
_entity.pdbx_description
1 polymer ?
#
loop_
_entity_poly.entity_id
_entity_poly.type
_entity_poly.pdbx_seq_one_letter_code
_entity_poly.pdbx_strand_id
1 'polypeptide(L)'
;WYVKQCGGTMRIFSTTNGGQERKFAGGANQISEAMARELGDRVKLDRAVYSIDQTGDLVEVRTVNEEIYKAKYVILAIPPSLNLKIHFNPELPPLRNQLIHRVPMGSVIKCMVYYKEDFWRKKGYCGTMVNEEED
;
A
#
# COMPACT_ATOMS: atom_id res chain seq x y z
N TRP A 1 -13.54 10.24 10.78
CA TRP A 1 -13.07 8.86 11.04
C TRP A 1 -11.56 8.73 10.82
N TYR A 2 -11.03 8.91 9.60
CA TYR A 2 -9.58 8.74 9.30
C TYR A 2 -8.67 9.70 10.09
N VAL A 3 -8.96 10.99 10.09
CA VAL A 3 -8.18 11.99 10.86
C VAL A 3 -8.14 11.64 12.35
N LYS A 4 -9.26 11.16 12.91
CA LYS A 4 -9.35 10.73 14.31
C LYS A 4 -8.44 9.52 14.59
N GLN A 5 -8.45 8.49 13.72
CA GLN A 5 -7.58 7.32 13.91
C GLN A 5 -6.09 7.61 13.69
N CYS A 6 -5.74 8.72 13.03
CA CYS A 6 -4.36 9.24 12.97
C CYS A 6 -3.98 10.13 14.17
N GLY A 7 -4.83 10.25 15.20
CA GLY A 7 -4.54 11.07 16.39
C GLY A 7 -4.97 12.53 16.30
N GLY A 8 -5.88 12.87 15.38
CA GLY A 8 -6.46 14.21 15.24
C GLY A 8 -5.73 15.11 14.24
N THR A 9 -6.27 16.31 14.02
CA THR A 9 -5.80 17.28 13.02
C THR A 9 -4.33 17.67 13.23
N MET A 10 -3.95 17.98 14.46
CA MET A 10 -2.57 18.38 14.76
C MET A 10 -1.56 17.27 14.43
N ARG A 11 -1.88 16.02 14.75
CA ARG A 11 -0.95 14.89 14.55
C ARG A 11 -0.80 14.54 13.07
N ILE A 12 -1.88 14.53 12.30
CA ILE A 12 -1.86 14.13 10.89
C ILE A 12 -1.20 15.17 9.98
N PHE A 13 -1.25 16.47 10.32
CA PHE A 13 -0.74 17.54 9.46
C PHE A 13 0.67 18.06 9.82
N SER A 14 1.13 17.86 11.06
CA SER A 14 2.39 18.48 11.53
C SER A 14 3.64 17.69 11.14
N THR A 15 4.71 18.39 10.75
CA THR A 15 6.04 17.77 10.63
C THR A 15 6.62 17.49 12.02
N THR A 16 6.97 18.51 12.79
CA THR A 16 7.46 18.32 14.16
C THR A 16 6.33 17.76 15.02
N ASN A 17 6.62 16.68 15.75
CA ASN A 17 5.66 15.96 16.57
C ASN A 17 4.42 15.48 15.77
N GLY A 18 4.59 15.11 14.50
CA GLY A 18 3.48 14.59 13.69
C GLY A 18 3.91 13.56 12.64
N GLY A 19 2.98 13.25 11.73
CA GLY A 19 3.12 12.13 10.79
C GLY A 19 4.24 12.29 9.76
N GLN A 20 4.71 13.53 9.53
CA GLN A 20 5.76 13.81 8.56
C GLN A 20 7.17 13.96 9.18
N GLU A 21 7.33 13.72 10.49
CA GLU A 21 8.55 14.06 11.25
C GLU A 21 9.82 13.38 10.72
N ARG A 22 9.71 12.11 10.31
CA ARG A 22 10.87 11.24 10.10
C ARG A 22 10.83 10.52 8.77
N LYS A 23 12.03 10.19 8.30
CA LYS A 23 12.27 9.33 7.13
C LYS A 23 13.30 8.28 7.50
N PHE A 24 13.23 7.13 6.84
CA PHE A 24 14.26 6.11 6.95
C PHE A 24 15.49 6.50 6.14
N ALA A 25 16.67 6.47 6.76
CA ALA A 25 17.93 6.54 6.03
C ALA A 25 18.02 5.34 5.06
N GLY A 26 18.27 5.60 3.77
CA GLY A 26 18.27 4.59 2.71
C GLY A 26 16.90 4.23 2.11
N GLY A 27 15.80 4.76 2.65
CA GLY A 27 14.44 4.54 2.11
C GLY A 27 13.61 3.50 2.89
N ALA A 28 12.28 3.65 2.82
CA ALA A 28 11.34 2.81 3.60
C ALA A 28 11.16 1.40 3.01
N ASN A 29 11.44 1.20 1.73
CA ASN A 29 11.39 -0.09 1.02
C ASN A 29 12.30 -1.15 1.66
N GLN A 30 13.37 -0.71 2.33
CA GLN A 30 14.28 -1.60 3.05
C GLN A 30 13.58 -2.50 4.07
N ILE A 31 12.44 -2.09 4.63
CA ILE A 31 11.65 -2.93 5.55
C ILE A 31 11.16 -4.19 4.83
N SER A 32 10.49 -4.00 3.68
CA SER A 32 9.98 -5.11 2.87
C SER A 32 11.11 -5.96 2.31
N GLU A 33 12.21 -5.34 1.87
CA GLU A 33 13.38 -6.06 1.35
C GLU A 33 14.07 -6.90 2.45
N ALA A 34 14.18 -6.37 3.68
CA ALA A 34 14.77 -7.11 4.79
C ALA A 34 13.91 -8.31 5.18
N MET A 35 12.58 -8.14 5.27
CA MET A 35 11.66 -9.25 5.52
C MET A 35 11.72 -10.29 4.40
N ALA A 36 11.82 -9.85 3.14
CA ALA A 36 11.92 -10.77 2.01
C ALA A 36 13.23 -11.57 2.03
N ARG A 37 14.36 -10.95 2.40
CA ARG A 37 15.63 -11.66 2.60
C ARG A 37 15.55 -12.72 3.68
N GLU A 38 14.92 -12.43 4.81
CA GLU A 38 14.74 -13.38 5.92
C GLU A 38 13.86 -14.58 5.50
N LEU A 39 12.80 -14.30 4.74
CA LEU A 39 11.89 -15.34 4.24
C LEU A 39 12.50 -16.18 3.10
N GLY A 40 13.50 -15.62 2.40
CA GLY A 40 14.24 -16.28 1.32
C GLY A 40 13.34 -16.67 0.15
N ASP A 41 13.44 -17.93 -0.26
CA ASP A 41 12.72 -18.50 -1.39
C ASP A 41 11.20 -18.58 -1.20
N ARG A 42 10.68 -18.33 0.01
CA ARG A 42 9.24 -18.28 0.30
C ARG A 42 8.56 -17.07 -0.34
N VAL A 43 9.31 -16.01 -0.67
CA VAL A 43 8.77 -14.86 -1.41
C VAL A 43 8.85 -15.15 -2.90
N LYS A 44 7.69 -15.15 -3.56
CA LYS A 44 7.57 -15.41 -4.99
C LYS A 44 7.17 -14.11 -5.70
N LEU A 45 8.13 -13.42 -6.31
CA LEU A 45 7.90 -12.21 -7.12
C LEU A 45 7.26 -12.58 -8.46
N ASP A 46 6.57 -11.66 -9.14
CA ASP A 46 5.91 -11.90 -10.44
C ASP A 46 4.82 -12.99 -10.46
N ARG A 47 4.23 -13.29 -9.30
CA ARG A 47 3.19 -14.33 -9.11
C ARG A 47 1.86 -13.65 -8.77
N ALA A 48 1.33 -12.90 -9.74
CA ALA A 48 0.04 -12.24 -9.58
C ALA A 48 -1.07 -13.28 -9.43
N VAL A 49 -1.75 -13.30 -8.28
CA VAL A 49 -2.88 -14.19 -8.01
C VAL A 49 -4.10 -13.72 -8.80
N TYR A 50 -4.78 -14.65 -9.49
CA TYR A 50 -6.02 -14.38 -10.21
C TYR A 50 -7.19 -15.27 -9.77
N SER A 51 -6.95 -16.35 -9.01
CA SER A 51 -8.03 -17.21 -8.51
C SER A 51 -7.72 -17.79 -7.14
N ILE A 52 -8.77 -17.88 -6.31
CA ILE A 52 -8.75 -18.50 -4.98
C ILE A 52 -9.97 -19.42 -4.87
N ASP A 53 -9.73 -20.71 -4.66
CA ASP A 53 -10.75 -21.75 -4.49
C ASP A 53 -10.66 -22.37 -3.08
N GLN A 54 -11.77 -22.33 -2.36
CA GLN A 54 -11.92 -22.83 -0.98
C GLN A 54 -12.93 -23.98 -0.87
N THR A 55 -13.28 -24.63 -1.99
CA THR A 55 -14.27 -25.72 -2.01
C THR A 55 -13.71 -27.08 -1.56
N GLY A 56 -12.39 -27.25 -1.57
CA GLY A 56 -11.71 -28.46 -1.09
C GLY A 56 -11.18 -28.35 0.35
N ASP A 57 -10.48 -29.40 0.81
CA ASP A 57 -9.88 -29.47 2.15
C ASP A 57 -8.78 -28.42 2.40
N LEU A 58 -8.12 -27.97 1.32
CA LEU A 58 -7.14 -26.90 1.32
C LEU A 58 -7.60 -25.82 0.35
N VAL A 59 -7.22 -24.57 0.64
CA VAL A 59 -7.38 -23.45 -0.27
C VAL A 59 -6.39 -23.60 -1.41
N GLU A 60 -6.89 -23.56 -2.65
CA GLU A 60 -6.09 -23.53 -3.87
C GLU A 60 -5.97 -22.10 -4.39
N VAL A 61 -4.74 -21.64 -4.63
CA VAL A 61 -4.44 -20.30 -5.13
C VAL A 61 -3.71 -20.43 -6.46
N ARG A 62 -4.22 -19.76 -7.49
CA ARG A 62 -3.65 -19.78 -8.85
C ARG A 62 -3.10 -18.42 -9.25
N THR A 63 -1.95 -18.45 -9.89
CA THR A 63 -1.25 -17.26 -10.39
C THR A 63 -1.28 -17.18 -11.91
N VAL A 64 -1.12 -15.98 -12.47
CA VAL A 64 -1.20 -15.73 -13.92
C VAL A 64 -0.17 -16.55 -14.71
N ASN A 65 0.95 -16.92 -14.09
CA ASN A 65 1.96 -17.80 -14.69
C ASN A 65 1.67 -19.30 -14.46
N GLU A 66 0.42 -19.66 -14.17
CA GLU A 66 -0.09 -21.03 -14.05
C GLU A 66 0.49 -21.86 -12.89
N GLU A 67 1.13 -21.22 -11.91
CA GLU A 67 1.54 -21.90 -10.68
C GLU A 67 0.32 -22.08 -9.74
N ILE A 68 0.32 -23.20 -9.01
CA ILE A 68 -0.73 -23.56 -8.05
C ILE A 68 -0.12 -23.72 -6.66
N TYR A 69 -0.68 -23.01 -5.70
CA TYR A 69 -0.32 -23.09 -4.29
C TYR A 69 -1.48 -23.67 -3.49
N LYS A 70 -1.20 -24.56 -2.54
CA LYS A 70 -2.20 -25.13 -1.63
C LYS A 70 -1.86 -24.78 -0.18
N ALA A 71 -2.84 -24.27 0.57
CA ALA A 71 -2.64 -23.83 1.94
C ALA A 71 -3.88 -24.08 2.80
N LYS A 72 -3.71 -24.12 4.12
CA LYS A 72 -4.85 -24.20 5.07
C LYS A 72 -5.61 -22.88 5.15
N TYR A 73 -4.93 -21.76 4.96
CA TYR A 73 -5.48 -20.41 5.06
C TYR A 73 -4.80 -19.47 4.07
N VAL A 74 -5.49 -18.39 3.69
CA VAL A 74 -4.98 -17.33 2.82
C VAL A 74 -5.19 -15.97 3.49
N ILE A 75 -4.18 -15.10 3.41
CA ILE A 75 -4.26 -13.70 3.85
C ILE A 75 -4.21 -12.81 2.60
N LEU A 76 -5.30 -12.08 2.35
CA LEU A 76 -5.33 -11.03 1.32
C LEU A 76 -4.76 -9.73 1.89
N ALA A 77 -3.46 -9.50 1.67
CA ALA A 77 -2.74 -8.30 2.10
C ALA A 77 -2.63 -7.23 0.99
N ILE A 78 -3.65 -7.11 0.14
CA ILE A 78 -3.72 -6.14 -0.96
C ILE A 78 -4.87 -5.14 -0.73
N PRO A 79 -4.85 -3.94 -1.35
CA PRO A 79 -5.97 -3.01 -1.30
C PRO A 79 -7.30 -3.68 -1.71
N PRO A 80 -8.43 -3.39 -1.03
CA PRO A 80 -9.68 -4.09 -1.29
C PRO A 80 -10.15 -4.02 -2.75
N SER A 81 -9.90 -2.91 -3.45
CA SER A 81 -10.25 -2.74 -4.86
C SER A 81 -9.47 -3.67 -5.80
N LEU A 82 -8.27 -4.15 -5.42
CA LEU A 82 -7.52 -5.12 -6.21
C LEU A 82 -8.09 -6.54 -6.12
N ASN A 83 -8.95 -6.83 -5.13
CA ASN A 83 -9.65 -8.11 -5.06
C ASN A 83 -10.57 -8.33 -6.27
N LEU A 84 -10.97 -7.27 -6.99
CA LEU A 84 -11.73 -7.36 -8.23
C LEU A 84 -10.98 -8.08 -9.36
N LYS A 85 -9.65 -8.23 -9.23
CA LYS A 85 -8.82 -8.99 -10.18
C LYS A 85 -8.74 -10.48 -9.85
N ILE A 86 -9.41 -10.94 -8.79
CA ILE A 86 -9.35 -12.32 -8.31
C ILE A 86 -10.73 -12.96 -8.44
N HIS A 87 -10.79 -14.14 -9.07
CA HIS A 87 -11.96 -15.00 -9.11
C HIS A 87 -12.02 -15.86 -7.85
N PHE A 88 -13.08 -15.70 -7.06
CA PHE A 88 -13.30 -16.44 -5.83
C PHE A 88 -14.27 -17.60 -6.05
N ASN A 89 -13.93 -18.77 -5.53
CA ASN A 89 -14.82 -19.93 -5.44
C ASN A 89 -14.83 -20.48 -3.99
N PRO A 90 -15.99 -20.57 -3.30
CA PRO A 90 -17.27 -19.97 -3.68
C PRO A 90 -17.16 -18.44 -3.78
N GLU A 91 -18.16 -17.83 -4.41
CA GLU A 91 -18.24 -16.38 -4.55
C GLU A 91 -18.15 -15.66 -3.20
N LEU A 92 -17.61 -14.43 -3.19
CA LEU A 92 -17.57 -13.62 -1.99
C LEU A 92 -18.99 -13.31 -1.48
N PRO A 93 -19.22 -13.28 -0.15
CA PRO A 93 -20.49 -12.85 0.41
C PRO A 93 -20.95 -11.51 -0.17
N PRO A 94 -22.26 -11.29 -0.42
CA PRO A 94 -22.75 -10.13 -1.17
C PRO A 94 -22.26 -8.78 -0.64
N LEU A 95 -22.21 -8.60 0.69
CA LEU A 95 -21.69 -7.36 1.30
C LEU A 95 -20.22 -7.11 0.98
N ARG A 96 -19.40 -8.17 0.98
CA ARG A 96 -17.97 -8.06 0.64
C ARG A 96 -17.81 -7.80 -0.85
N ASN A 97 -18.57 -8.49 -1.70
CA ASN A 97 -18.56 -8.25 -3.14
C ASN A 97 -18.91 -6.79 -3.46
N GLN A 98 -19.95 -6.26 -2.81
CA GLN A 98 -20.33 -4.85 -2.96
C GLN A 98 -19.28 -3.86 -2.45
N LEU A 99 -18.63 -4.16 -1.33
CA LEU A 99 -17.60 -3.30 -0.73
C LEU A 99 -16.43 -3.08 -1.67
N ILE A 100 -15.88 -4.14 -2.26
CA ILE A 100 -14.65 -4.06 -3.08
C ILE A 100 -14.83 -3.22 -4.36
N HIS A 101 -16.07 -3.01 -4.80
CA HIS A 101 -16.42 -2.07 -5.89
C HIS A 101 -16.55 -0.60 -5.47
N ARG A 102 -16.69 -0.31 -4.17
CA ARG A 102 -17.09 1.03 -3.66
C ARG A 102 -16.00 1.73 -2.85
N VAL A 103 -14.76 1.25 -2.93
CA VAL A 103 -13.60 1.78 -2.18
C VAL A 103 -12.46 2.14 -3.12
N PRO A 104 -12.62 3.19 -3.97
CA PRO A 104 -11.57 3.62 -4.87
C PRO A 104 -10.36 4.16 -4.09
N MET A 105 -9.18 4.08 -4.71
CA MET A 105 -7.96 4.68 -4.19
C MET A 105 -7.88 6.15 -4.59
N GLY A 106 -7.24 6.98 -3.74
CA GLY A 106 -6.92 8.36 -4.08
C GLY A 106 -5.92 8.45 -5.24
N SER A 107 -5.89 9.60 -5.91
CA SER A 107 -4.95 9.90 -6.99
C SER A 107 -3.86 10.86 -6.51
N VAL A 108 -2.60 10.51 -6.73
CA VAL A 108 -1.45 11.32 -6.33
C VAL A 108 -0.26 11.05 -7.25
N ILE A 109 0.46 12.11 -7.64
CA ILE A 109 1.76 12.00 -8.31
C ILE A 109 2.82 12.53 -7.35
N LYS A 110 3.89 11.76 -7.14
CA LYS A 110 5.00 12.16 -6.27
C LYS A 110 6.16 12.67 -7.13
N CYS A 111 6.45 13.97 -7.03
CA CYS A 111 7.50 14.63 -7.79
C CYS A 111 8.72 14.92 -6.90
N MET A 112 9.92 14.63 -7.40
CA MET A 112 11.19 14.98 -6.77
C MET A 112 12.02 15.80 -7.74
N VAL A 113 12.28 17.06 -7.39
CA VAL A 113 13.11 17.96 -8.19
C VAL A 113 14.44 18.16 -7.47
N TYR A 114 15.52 17.85 -8.17
CA TYR A 114 16.88 17.96 -7.64
C TYR A 114 17.49 19.28 -8.08
N TYR A 115 18.12 19.97 -7.13
CA TYR A 115 18.86 21.20 -7.36
C TYR A 115 20.30 21.01 -6.93
N LYS A 116 21.20 21.83 -7.49
CA LYS A 116 22.62 21.82 -7.12
C LYS A 116 22.83 22.21 -5.64
N GLU A 117 22.00 23.12 -5.13
CA GLU A 117 22.09 23.65 -3.76
C GLU A 117 20.71 23.73 -3.11
N ASP A 118 20.67 23.72 -1.79
CA ASP A 118 19.47 23.95 -0.97
C ASP A 118 19.15 25.45 -0.84
N PHE A 119 19.02 26.13 -1.98
CA PHE A 119 18.93 27.60 -2.08
C PHE A 119 17.80 28.23 -1.24
N TRP A 120 16.72 27.50 -0.96
CA TRP A 120 15.63 27.97 -0.11
C TRP A 120 16.08 28.23 1.33
N ARG A 121 17.06 27.48 1.85
CA ARG A 121 17.60 27.71 3.20
C ARG A 121 18.35 29.03 3.32
N LYS A 122 19.06 29.45 2.26
CA LYS A 122 19.72 30.76 2.19
C LYS A 122 18.73 31.93 2.26
N LYS A 123 17.45 31.67 1.95
CA LYS A 123 16.35 32.63 2.08
C LYS A 123 15.57 32.50 3.41
N GLY A 124 16.03 31.67 4.35
CA GLY A 124 15.34 31.45 5.62
C GLY A 124 14.16 30.46 5.56
N TYR A 125 13.96 29.74 4.45
CA TYR A 125 12.88 28.76 4.31
C TYR A 125 13.36 27.32 4.59
N CYS A 126 12.47 26.49 5.13
CA CYS A 126 12.74 25.06 5.35
C CYS A 126 12.44 24.18 4.12
N GLY A 127 11.71 24.71 3.12
CA GLY A 127 11.32 24.00 1.90
C GLY A 127 9.89 23.42 1.92
N THR A 128 9.17 23.52 3.04
CA THR A 128 7.73 23.19 3.09
C THR A 128 6.92 24.31 2.44
N MET A 129 6.01 23.94 1.55
CA MET A 129 5.08 24.86 0.91
C MET A 129 3.69 24.25 0.95
N VAL A 130 2.69 25.06 1.27
CA VAL A 130 1.28 24.76 1.08
C VAL A 130 0.80 25.77 0.06
N ASN A 131 0.54 25.30 -1.15
CA ASN A 131 0.08 26.14 -2.25
C ASN A 131 -1.42 25.92 -2.40
N GLU A 132 -2.17 27.00 -2.41
CA GLU A 132 -3.57 27.01 -2.82
C GLU A 132 -3.61 27.39 -4.30
N GLU A 133 -4.65 26.96 -5.02
CA GLU A 133 -4.92 27.53 -6.34
C GLU A 133 -5.31 29.00 -6.14
N GLU A 134 -4.58 29.92 -6.77
CA GLU A 134 -5.08 31.27 -7.04
C GLU A 134 -5.85 31.22 -8.37
N ASP A 135 -7.07 31.75 -8.39
CA ASP A 135 -7.92 31.87 -9.60
C ASP A 135 -7.20 32.55 -10.78
#